data_AF-Q488K1-F1
#
_entry.id   AF-Q488K1-F1
#
_cell.length_a   1.000
_cell.length_b   1.000
_cell.length_c   1.000
_cell.angle_alpha   90.00
_cell.angle_beta   90.00
_cell.angle_gamma   90.00
#
_symmetry.space_group_name_H-M   'P 1'
#
loop_
_entity.id
_entity.type
_entity.pdbx_description
1 polymer ?
#
loop_
_entity_poly.entity_id
_entity_poly.type
_entity_poly.pdbx_seq_one_letter_code
_entity_poly.pdbx_strand_id
1 'polypeptide(L)'
;MRTDCTGNIPFILGVTGHRDLFTSTENSPEVLKGQIRQALSFWQKKIGANTPLWLLTGLAEGADLLVAETVLALQSEGENILLLACLPMPESAFRKDFVNSDALSTYTNILERITKSDNKLFELKNPLSSREFEIAINDNEFGALRNALYLNQSLFVAKYCNALLALWDGHQSKGAGGSADAVQYKLGNTPSWPDNIIVDKNLLPASDFDGQVSGVVHHILVPRKTDSSKLTELTEFTSIEVGIGKLYSSVGQTKGKNILNDLIVHEFQLMLDEMTFYNQIAQNHPVKSNIQSDGLSSTNAIFEKSDAIAIANQSKYRNIVKAFFSIITPGFIAYELAGNYINELSGVYILIVVLLAMLGSGLLIKYVRKNNPKWQYQLARGVAETIRIREFLNLADVAPTAEPLIPRRYRENLPLLNHVIQLTEIQWWDKNYQSSPESIKSIWLDEQVKFLDSRLVLSANSVSELLYKRPRYAAHLCSKIASFSFYTAVVFGLILLMNLSLFYVVGFDFFSSFNGALMYIVQYGLMLAGIVVLWSEIAGYESTTLGYSSLKTLYERATTLFEETPDKSSKKMLLELAKEAVFEHVTWTRSEMASDLKER
;
A
#
# COMPACT_ATOMS: atom_id res chain seq x y z
N MET A 1 -2.74 22.59 14.24
CA MET A 1 -1.40 22.16 13.80
C MET A 1 -1.68 21.13 12.72
N ARG A 2 -1.24 21.34 11.47
CA ARG A 2 -1.79 20.71 10.25
C ARG A 2 -1.46 19.20 10.10
N THR A 3 -2.03 18.32 10.91
CA THR A 3 -1.59 16.92 10.95
C THR A 3 -2.32 16.02 9.95
N ASP A 4 -3.54 16.34 9.53
CA ASP A 4 -4.32 15.50 8.61
C ASP A 4 -4.09 15.84 7.12
N CYS A 5 -3.78 17.08 6.74
CA CYS A 5 -3.72 17.50 5.33
C CYS A 5 -2.36 17.27 4.60
N THR A 6 -1.40 16.55 5.20
CA THR A 6 -0.02 16.46 4.63
C THR A 6 0.14 15.46 3.50
N GLY A 7 -0.81 14.52 3.34
CA GLY A 7 -0.74 13.39 2.41
C GLY A 7 0.35 12.35 2.73
N ASN A 8 0.87 12.38 3.96
CA ASN A 8 1.76 11.35 4.49
C ASN A 8 0.94 10.15 4.99
N ILE A 9 1.51 8.95 4.89
CA ILE A 9 0.88 7.72 5.39
C ILE A 9 1.20 7.62 6.90
N PRO A 10 0.19 7.55 7.77
CA PRO A 10 0.38 7.48 9.22
C PRO A 10 0.73 6.07 9.69
N PHE A 11 1.44 5.97 10.81
CA PHE A 11 1.51 4.76 11.63
C PHE A 11 0.40 4.80 12.68
N ILE A 12 -0.40 3.73 12.78
CA ILE A 12 -1.48 3.62 13.77
C ILE A 12 -1.02 2.79 14.97
N LEU A 13 -1.05 3.39 16.14
CA LEU A 13 -0.92 2.72 17.44
C LEU A 13 -2.32 2.56 18.07
N GLY A 14 -2.78 1.32 18.18
CA GLY A 14 -4.02 0.98 18.88
C GLY A 14 -3.81 0.98 20.38
N VAL A 15 -4.85 1.23 21.17
CA VAL A 15 -4.80 1.19 22.63
C VAL A 15 -5.77 0.15 23.16
N THR A 16 -5.33 -0.61 24.16
CA THR A 16 -6.22 -1.43 24.98
C THR A 16 -5.67 -1.50 26.41
N GLY A 17 -6.55 -1.68 27.39
CA GLY A 17 -6.11 -1.96 28.75
C GLY A 17 -7.23 -2.05 29.76
N HIS A 18 -6.87 -2.24 31.02
CA HIS A 18 -7.83 -2.44 32.11
C HIS A 18 -8.64 -1.18 32.41
N ARG A 19 -9.91 -1.39 32.78
CA ARG A 19 -10.79 -0.31 33.28
C ARG A 19 -10.46 0.08 34.71
N ASP A 20 -10.02 -0.88 35.52
CA ASP A 20 -9.73 -0.72 36.95
C ASP A 20 -8.22 -0.81 37.23
N LEU A 21 -7.43 0.15 36.74
CA LEU A 21 -5.97 0.17 36.98
C LEU A 21 -5.64 0.30 38.47
N PHE A 22 -4.78 -0.58 38.98
CA PHE A 22 -4.30 -0.51 40.36
C PHE A 22 -3.29 0.62 40.54
N THR A 23 -3.58 1.52 41.48
CA THR A 23 -2.73 2.66 41.78
C THR A 23 -1.91 2.40 43.04
N SER A 24 -0.59 2.34 42.89
CA SER A 24 0.40 2.36 43.99
C SER A 24 1.37 3.53 43.80
N THR A 25 2.36 3.69 44.68
CA THR A 25 3.46 4.65 44.45
C THR A 25 4.24 4.33 43.16
N GLU A 26 4.39 3.05 42.83
CA GLU A 26 5.10 2.55 41.64
C GLU A 26 4.22 2.51 40.38
N ASN A 27 2.89 2.47 40.54
CA ASN A 27 1.90 2.46 39.45
C ASN A 27 0.91 3.64 39.57
N SER A 28 1.41 4.80 39.98
CA SER A 28 0.55 6.00 40.06
C SER A 28 0.17 6.45 38.65
N PRO A 29 -0.96 7.16 38.46
CA PRO A 29 -1.33 7.69 37.15
C PRO A 29 -0.21 8.50 36.49
N GLU A 30 0.56 9.27 37.27
CA GLU A 30 1.68 10.06 36.74
C GLU A 30 2.87 9.19 36.30
N VAL A 31 3.17 8.11 37.02
CA VAL A 31 4.20 7.15 36.60
C VAL A 31 3.78 6.47 35.29
N LEU A 32 2.52 6.01 35.22
CA LEU A 32 1.98 5.39 34.01
C LEU A 32 1.96 6.38 32.83
N LYS A 33 1.58 7.65 33.04
CA LYS A 33 1.71 8.71 32.00
C LYS A 33 3.16 8.84 31.53
N GLY A 34 4.14 8.80 32.45
CA GLY A 34 5.55 8.79 32.12
C GLY A 34 5.97 7.59 31.27
N GLN A 35 5.46 6.40 31.57
CA GLN A 35 5.70 5.17 30.78
C GLN A 35 5.04 5.25 29.39
N ILE A 36 3.80 5.73 29.31
CA ILE A 36 3.08 5.94 28.05
C ILE A 36 3.85 6.94 27.17
N ARG A 37 4.34 8.05 27.73
CA ARG A 37 5.19 9.02 27.00
C ARG A 37 6.43 8.36 26.41
N GLN A 38 7.13 7.54 27.19
CA GLN A 38 8.31 6.80 26.70
C GLN A 38 7.96 5.81 25.59
N ALA A 39 6.82 5.11 25.69
CA ALA A 39 6.35 4.19 24.67
C ALA A 39 6.00 4.91 23.36
N LEU A 40 5.34 6.07 23.44
CA LEU A 40 5.05 6.92 22.29
C LEU A 40 6.34 7.45 21.65
N SER A 41 7.28 7.94 22.45
CA SER A 41 8.59 8.40 21.98
C SER A 41 9.41 7.28 21.32
N PHE A 42 9.30 6.04 21.82
CA PHE A 42 9.92 4.87 21.17
C PHE A 42 9.39 4.69 19.75
N TRP A 43 8.07 4.70 19.57
CA TRP A 43 7.46 4.53 18.25
C TRP A 43 7.77 5.71 17.32
N GLN A 44 7.68 6.96 17.80
CA GLN A 44 8.05 8.15 17.01
C GLN A 44 9.50 8.08 16.51
N LYS A 45 10.44 7.61 17.35
CA LYS A 45 11.84 7.39 16.93
C LYS A 45 11.96 6.28 15.89
N LYS A 46 11.22 5.18 16.06
CA LYS A 46 11.25 4.03 15.14
C LYS A 46 10.69 4.38 13.76
N ILE A 47 9.62 5.16 13.68
CA ILE A 47 8.97 5.55 12.41
C ILE A 47 9.56 6.83 11.77
N GLY A 48 10.38 7.56 12.51
CA GLY A 48 11.03 8.79 12.05
C GLY A 48 10.12 10.02 12.02
N ALA A 49 10.74 11.21 12.00
CA ALA A 49 10.07 12.50 12.18
C ALA A 49 9.04 12.86 11.09
N ASN A 50 9.10 12.21 9.93
CA ASN A 50 8.24 12.52 8.78
C ASN A 50 6.97 11.69 8.75
N THR A 51 6.87 10.65 9.58
CA THR A 51 5.73 9.75 9.62
C THR A 51 4.78 10.21 10.73
N PRO A 52 3.51 10.56 10.41
CA PRO A 52 2.53 10.89 11.42
C PRO A 52 2.24 9.69 12.33
N LEU A 53 2.07 9.93 13.63
CA LEU A 53 1.61 8.92 14.58
C LEU A 53 0.12 9.14 14.85
N TRP A 54 -0.70 8.14 14.57
CA TRP A 54 -2.12 8.14 14.90
C TRP A 54 -2.36 7.19 16.06
N LEU A 55 -3.11 7.64 17.07
CA LEU A 55 -3.51 6.83 18.20
C LEU A 55 -4.97 6.43 18.03
N LEU A 56 -5.25 5.13 17.91
CA LEU A 56 -6.61 4.58 17.80
C LEU A 56 -7.06 4.02 19.16
N THR A 57 -8.13 4.57 19.73
CA THR A 57 -8.60 4.22 21.09
C THR A 57 -10.12 4.07 21.16
N GLY A 58 -10.60 3.25 22.10
CA GLY A 58 -12.01 3.07 22.39
C GLY A 58 -12.58 4.06 23.42
N LEU A 59 -11.71 4.86 24.05
CA LEU A 59 -12.04 5.81 25.13
C LEU A 59 -12.74 5.18 26.34
N ALA A 60 -12.58 3.88 26.57
CA ALA A 60 -13.10 3.23 27.76
C ALA A 60 -12.48 3.82 29.04
N GLU A 61 -13.20 3.75 30.17
CA GLU A 61 -12.64 4.10 31.48
C GLU A 61 -11.31 3.36 31.73
N GLY A 62 -10.37 3.98 32.44
CA GLY A 62 -9.08 3.38 32.79
C GLY A 62 -7.97 3.69 31.80
N ALA A 63 -7.33 2.64 31.25
CA ALA A 63 -6.15 2.76 30.40
C ALA A 63 -6.37 3.65 29.17
N ASP A 64 -7.48 3.48 28.46
CA ASP A 64 -7.79 4.23 27.25
C ASP A 64 -7.87 5.74 27.52
N LEU A 65 -8.56 6.15 28.60
CA LEU A 65 -8.60 7.56 29.02
C LEU A 65 -7.21 8.09 29.40
N LEU A 66 -6.42 7.31 30.14
CA LEU A 66 -5.09 7.73 30.58
C LEU A 66 -4.15 7.97 29.40
N VAL A 67 -4.20 7.08 28.40
CA VAL A 67 -3.40 7.21 27.18
C VAL A 67 -3.90 8.39 26.34
N ALA A 68 -5.23 8.57 26.20
CA ALA A 68 -5.80 9.71 25.49
C ALA A 68 -5.42 11.05 26.14
N GLU A 69 -5.52 11.16 27.47
CA GLU A 69 -5.09 12.34 28.21
C GLU A 69 -3.60 12.65 27.99
N THR A 70 -2.76 11.62 28.01
CA THR A 70 -1.31 11.73 27.76
C THR A 70 -1.03 12.26 26.35
N VAL A 71 -1.71 11.71 25.33
CA VAL A 71 -1.56 12.17 23.94
C VAL A 71 -2.00 13.61 23.79
N LEU A 72 -3.14 13.98 24.36
CA LEU A 72 -3.63 15.35 24.31
C LEU A 72 -2.66 16.33 25.02
N ALA A 73 -2.01 15.93 26.11
CA ALA A 73 -0.96 16.73 26.76
C ALA A 73 0.27 16.91 25.84
N LEU A 74 0.74 15.83 25.21
CA LEU A 74 1.85 15.88 24.24
C LEU A 74 1.51 16.76 23.02
N GLN A 75 0.28 16.73 22.53
CA GLN A 75 -0.18 17.63 21.45
C GLN A 75 -0.06 19.10 21.87
N SER A 76 -0.40 19.43 23.12
CA SER A 76 -0.21 20.79 23.65
C SER A 76 1.27 21.19 23.77
N GLU A 77 2.17 20.21 23.90
CA GLU A 77 3.62 20.40 23.89
C GLU A 77 4.21 20.49 22.46
N GLY A 78 3.39 20.32 21.42
CA GLY A 78 3.77 20.43 20.02
C GLY A 78 4.10 19.09 19.35
N GLU A 79 3.80 17.96 19.99
CA GLU A 79 3.97 16.65 19.35
C GLU A 79 2.91 16.42 18.27
N ASN A 80 3.35 15.87 17.14
CA ASN A 80 2.50 15.53 16.00
C ASN A 80 1.90 14.12 16.17
N ILE A 81 0.92 14.01 17.07
CA ILE A 81 0.13 12.80 17.28
C ILE A 81 -1.32 13.15 16.99
N LEU A 82 -2.04 12.34 16.22
CA LEU A 82 -3.49 12.51 16.01
C LEU A 82 -4.24 11.46 16.84
N LEU A 83 -5.25 11.89 17.59
CA LEU A 83 -6.12 11.01 18.35
C LEU A 83 -7.35 10.65 17.50
N LEU A 84 -7.52 9.37 17.21
CA LEU A 84 -8.65 8.78 16.51
C LEU A 84 -9.45 7.94 17.52
N ALA A 85 -10.59 8.47 17.97
CA ALA A 85 -11.46 7.81 18.92
C ALA A 85 -12.63 7.12 18.20
N CYS A 86 -12.85 5.85 18.49
CA CYS A 86 -14.01 5.10 18.01
C CYS A 86 -14.90 4.76 19.20
N LEU A 87 -16.21 5.01 19.12
CA LEU A 87 -17.17 4.63 20.15
C LEU A 87 -17.92 3.36 19.72
N PRO A 88 -18.24 2.44 20.65
CA PRO A 88 -18.95 1.20 20.31
C PRO A 88 -20.45 1.44 20.05
N MET A 89 -20.94 2.65 20.39
CA MET A 89 -22.34 3.05 20.39
C MET A 89 -22.45 4.58 20.53
N PRO A 90 -23.67 5.17 20.48
CA PRO A 90 -23.84 6.61 20.60
C PRO A 90 -23.27 7.16 21.91
N GLU A 91 -22.66 8.34 21.83
CA GLU A 91 -22.00 9.00 22.97
C GLU A 91 -22.91 9.08 24.21
N SER A 92 -24.20 9.38 24.01
CA SER A 92 -25.18 9.49 25.09
C SER A 92 -25.47 8.17 25.82
N ALA A 93 -25.32 7.03 25.15
CA ALA A 93 -25.45 5.70 25.75
C ALA A 93 -24.13 5.25 26.38
N PHE A 94 -23.01 5.51 25.71
CA PHE A 94 -21.67 5.16 26.19
C PHE A 94 -21.31 5.90 27.49
N ARG A 95 -21.66 7.20 27.58
CA ARG A 95 -21.42 8.04 28.75
C ARG A 95 -22.02 7.47 30.04
N LYS A 96 -23.11 6.69 29.94
CA LYS A 96 -23.79 6.09 31.11
C LYS A 96 -22.97 4.98 31.76
N ASP A 97 -21.98 4.43 31.06
CA ASP A 97 -21.16 3.32 31.56
C ASP A 97 -20.01 3.78 32.47
N PHE A 98 -19.83 5.10 32.62
CA PHE A 98 -18.87 5.70 33.54
C PHE A 98 -19.52 5.84 34.92
N VAL A 99 -19.24 4.87 35.80
CA VAL A 99 -19.75 4.87 37.17
C VAL A 99 -18.95 5.83 38.06
N ASN A 100 -17.67 6.03 37.76
CA ASN A 100 -16.80 6.94 38.51
C ASN A 100 -16.92 8.38 38.00
N SER A 101 -17.28 9.31 38.89
CA SER A 101 -17.43 10.74 38.57
C SER A 101 -16.15 11.37 38.02
N ASP A 102 -14.99 10.97 38.55
CA ASP A 102 -13.71 11.51 38.11
C ASP A 102 -13.41 11.05 36.69
N ALA A 103 -13.61 9.77 36.39
CA ALA A 103 -13.44 9.22 35.05
C ALA A 103 -14.41 9.87 34.03
N LEU A 104 -15.66 10.10 34.42
CA LEU A 104 -16.64 10.81 33.60
C LEU A 104 -16.22 12.26 33.32
N SER A 105 -15.65 12.95 34.31
CA SER A 105 -15.13 14.31 34.14
C SER A 105 -13.95 14.34 33.17
N THR A 106 -13.01 13.39 33.28
CA THR A 106 -11.87 13.22 32.36
C THR A 106 -12.35 12.91 30.95
N TYR A 107 -13.28 11.98 30.79
CA TYR A 107 -13.87 11.64 29.49
C TYR A 107 -14.52 12.87 28.83
N THR A 108 -15.30 13.64 29.59
CA THR A 108 -15.96 14.86 29.08
C THR A 108 -14.95 15.91 28.61
N ASN A 109 -13.86 16.10 29.36
CA ASN A 109 -12.77 17.01 28.97
C ASN A 109 -12.07 16.53 27.69
N ILE A 110 -11.73 15.24 27.61
CA ILE A 110 -11.14 14.62 26.41
C ILE A 110 -12.05 14.84 25.19
N LEU A 111 -13.35 14.59 25.33
CA LEU A 111 -14.33 14.77 24.26
C LEU A 111 -14.39 16.21 23.76
N GLU A 112 -14.40 17.19 24.68
CA GLU A 112 -14.37 18.61 24.35
C GLU A 112 -13.10 18.98 23.58
N ARG A 113 -11.95 18.47 24.01
CA ARG A 113 -10.66 18.70 23.34
C ARG A 113 -10.61 18.07 21.96
N ILE A 114 -11.12 16.84 21.80
CA ILE A 114 -11.24 16.19 20.50
C ILE A 114 -12.07 17.07 19.55
N THR A 115 -13.27 17.48 19.98
CA THR A 115 -14.20 18.29 19.19
C THR A 115 -13.65 19.66 18.78
N LYS A 116 -12.71 20.22 19.55
CA LYS A 116 -12.08 21.54 19.30
C LYS A 116 -10.74 21.46 18.55
N SER A 117 -10.37 20.30 18.01
CA SER A 117 -9.07 20.07 17.40
C SER A 117 -9.18 19.27 16.11
N ASP A 118 -8.04 18.98 15.48
CA ASP A 118 -7.95 18.13 14.28
C ASP A 118 -8.10 16.62 14.61
N ASN A 119 -8.31 16.27 15.89
CA ASN A 119 -8.60 14.91 16.34
C ASN A 119 -9.98 14.45 15.85
N LYS A 120 -10.19 13.14 15.78
CA LYS A 120 -11.40 12.55 15.18
C LYS A 120 -12.13 11.66 16.18
N LEU A 121 -13.46 11.72 16.15
CA LEU A 121 -14.36 10.88 16.93
C LEU A 121 -15.45 10.33 16.00
N PHE A 122 -15.72 9.04 16.08
CA PHE A 122 -16.81 8.41 15.32
C PHE A 122 -17.49 7.28 16.07
N GLU A 123 -18.72 6.97 15.68
CA GLU A 123 -19.45 5.80 16.16
C GLU A 123 -19.22 4.63 15.20
N LEU A 124 -18.86 3.46 15.74
CA LEU A 124 -18.61 2.27 14.94
C LEU A 124 -19.92 1.64 14.43
N LYS A 125 -19.94 1.26 13.15
CA LYS A 125 -20.98 0.36 12.63
C LYS A 125 -21.01 -0.95 13.40
N ASN A 126 -22.21 -1.47 13.62
CA ASN A 126 -22.42 -2.73 14.36
C ASN A 126 -23.28 -3.72 13.56
N PRO A 127 -23.10 -5.03 13.79
CA PRO A 127 -23.82 -6.06 13.05
C PRO A 127 -25.22 -6.37 13.61
N LEU A 128 -25.65 -5.67 14.67
CA LEU A 128 -26.93 -5.94 15.34
C LEU A 128 -28.09 -5.42 14.50
N SER A 129 -29.24 -6.11 14.55
CA SER A 129 -30.49 -5.56 14.03
C SER A 129 -30.90 -4.32 14.83
N SER A 130 -31.73 -3.44 14.25
CA SER A 130 -32.19 -2.23 14.95
C SER A 130 -32.81 -2.53 16.32
N ARG A 131 -33.53 -3.65 16.45
CA ARG A 131 -34.12 -4.07 17.72
C ARG A 131 -33.07 -4.54 18.74
N GLU A 132 -32.10 -5.34 18.31
CA GLU A 132 -31.01 -5.81 19.17
C GLU A 132 -30.13 -4.65 19.62
N PHE A 133 -29.86 -3.71 18.72
CA PHE A 133 -29.10 -2.50 19.03
C PHE A 133 -29.81 -1.63 20.08
N GLU A 134 -31.11 -1.40 19.95
CA GLU A 134 -31.90 -0.68 20.96
C GLU A 134 -31.87 -1.37 22.34
N ILE A 135 -31.89 -2.71 22.37
CA ILE A 135 -31.72 -3.46 23.62
C ILE A 135 -30.30 -3.24 24.17
N ALA A 136 -29.28 -3.37 23.32
CA ALA A 136 -27.89 -3.22 23.71
C ALA A 136 -27.58 -1.83 24.29
N ILE A 137 -28.08 -0.75 23.69
CA ILE A 137 -27.75 0.62 24.14
C ILE A 137 -28.43 0.98 25.48
N ASN A 138 -29.48 0.26 25.86
CA ASN A 138 -30.23 0.47 27.11
C ASN A 138 -29.90 -0.56 28.21
N ASP A 139 -29.04 -1.53 27.91
CA ASP A 139 -28.59 -2.55 28.86
C ASP A 139 -27.36 -2.08 29.66
N ASN A 140 -27.59 -1.67 30.91
CA ASN A 140 -26.54 -1.25 31.84
C ASN A 140 -25.90 -2.42 32.60
N GLU A 141 -26.40 -3.64 32.45
CA GLU A 141 -25.92 -4.84 33.15
C GLU A 141 -24.88 -5.63 32.32
N PHE A 142 -24.42 -5.07 31.19
CA PHE A 142 -23.42 -5.68 30.32
C PHE A 142 -23.81 -7.10 29.87
N GLY A 143 -25.04 -7.27 29.38
CA GLY A 143 -25.49 -8.50 28.74
C GLY A 143 -24.80 -8.78 27.40
N ALA A 144 -25.15 -9.91 26.78
CA ALA A 144 -24.48 -10.41 25.57
C ALA A 144 -24.45 -9.40 24.42
N LEU A 145 -25.55 -8.66 24.20
CA LEU A 145 -25.63 -7.66 23.12
C LEU A 145 -24.80 -6.41 23.41
N ARG A 146 -24.74 -5.95 24.68
CA ARG A 146 -23.83 -4.85 25.08
C ARG A 146 -22.37 -5.26 24.92
N ASN A 147 -22.01 -6.46 25.38
CA ASN A 147 -20.67 -7.01 25.25
C ASN A 147 -20.27 -7.23 23.79
N ALA A 148 -21.22 -7.55 22.91
CA ALA A 148 -20.98 -7.62 21.47
C ALA A 148 -20.50 -6.27 20.92
N LEU A 149 -21.08 -5.14 21.33
CA LEU A 149 -20.64 -3.81 20.89
C LEU A 149 -19.19 -3.53 21.30
N TYR A 150 -18.83 -3.81 22.55
CA TYR A 150 -17.46 -3.67 23.06
C TYR A 150 -16.46 -4.61 22.41
N LEU A 151 -16.84 -5.88 22.18
CA LEU A 151 -15.99 -6.84 21.49
C LEU A 151 -15.70 -6.39 20.06
N ASN A 152 -16.72 -5.98 19.30
CA ASN A 152 -16.50 -5.48 17.93
C ASN A 152 -15.60 -4.24 17.91
N GLN A 153 -15.75 -3.32 18.87
CA GLN A 153 -14.84 -2.17 19.01
C GLN A 153 -13.39 -2.61 19.30
N SER A 154 -13.19 -3.55 20.23
CA SER A 154 -11.88 -4.09 20.58
C SER A 154 -11.20 -4.76 19.37
N LEU A 155 -11.94 -5.58 18.62
CA LEU A 155 -11.45 -6.24 17.41
C LEU A 155 -11.16 -5.22 16.30
N PHE A 156 -11.97 -4.17 16.16
CA PHE A 156 -11.72 -3.08 15.23
C PHE A 156 -10.39 -2.38 15.55
N VAL A 157 -10.14 -2.01 16.80
CA VAL A 157 -8.86 -1.38 17.21
C VAL A 157 -7.68 -2.31 16.92
N ALA A 158 -7.79 -3.59 17.25
CA ALA A 158 -6.72 -4.56 17.02
C ALA A 158 -6.44 -4.81 15.52
N LYS A 159 -7.49 -4.87 14.70
CA LYS A 159 -7.40 -5.07 13.24
C LYS A 159 -6.78 -3.87 12.51
N TYR A 160 -7.19 -2.65 12.87
CA TYR A 160 -6.83 -1.43 12.14
C TYR A 160 -5.62 -0.68 12.70
N CYS A 161 -4.98 -1.17 13.76
CA CYS A 161 -3.69 -0.66 14.21
C CYS A 161 -2.51 -1.40 13.58
N ASN A 162 -1.34 -0.76 13.48
CA ASN A 162 -0.09 -1.42 13.12
C ASN A 162 0.54 -2.11 14.33
N ALA A 163 0.54 -1.43 15.48
CA ALA A 163 0.92 -1.99 16.77
C ALA A 163 -0.16 -1.69 17.82
N LEU A 164 -0.31 -2.59 18.80
CA LEU A 164 -1.27 -2.43 19.89
C LEU A 164 -0.52 -2.15 21.20
N LEU A 165 -0.73 -0.97 21.78
CA LEU A 165 -0.27 -0.62 23.12
C LEU A 165 -1.24 -1.19 24.15
N ALA A 166 -0.80 -2.21 24.89
CA ALA A 166 -1.59 -2.90 25.89
C ALA A 166 -1.14 -2.54 27.31
N LEU A 167 -2.01 -1.91 28.10
CA LEU A 167 -1.82 -1.68 29.54
C LEU A 167 -2.62 -2.73 30.31
N TRP A 168 -2.01 -3.89 30.50
CA TRP A 168 -2.70 -5.12 30.86
C TRP A 168 -1.85 -6.00 31.78
N ASP A 169 -2.48 -6.93 32.50
CA ASP A 169 -1.86 -7.74 33.56
C ASP A 169 -1.34 -9.11 33.09
N GLY A 170 -1.61 -9.47 31.84
CA GLY A 170 -1.19 -10.75 31.25
C GLY A 170 -2.23 -11.87 31.34
N HIS A 171 -3.37 -11.66 32.01
CA HIS A 171 -4.36 -12.71 32.25
C HIS A 171 -5.45 -12.80 31.19
N GLN A 172 -5.88 -14.03 30.90
CA GLN A 172 -6.98 -14.30 29.97
C GLN A 172 -8.26 -13.51 30.30
N SER A 173 -9.06 -13.25 29.27
CA SER A 173 -10.31 -12.50 29.44
C SER A 173 -11.28 -13.27 30.35
N LYS A 174 -11.93 -12.56 31.28
CA LYS A 174 -13.00 -13.12 32.14
C LYS A 174 -14.39 -13.09 31.45
N GLY A 175 -14.47 -12.54 30.24
CA GLY A 175 -15.71 -12.37 29.46
C GLY A 175 -15.42 -11.88 28.04
N ALA A 176 -16.44 -11.61 27.25
CA ALA A 176 -16.25 -11.08 25.88
C ALA A 176 -16.00 -9.56 25.88
N GLY A 177 -15.07 -9.11 25.04
CA GLY A 177 -14.77 -7.69 24.82
C GLY A 177 -13.73 -7.12 25.78
N GLY A 178 -12.91 -7.97 26.39
CA GLY A 178 -11.83 -7.55 27.29
C GLY A 178 -10.54 -7.19 26.53
N SER A 179 -9.58 -6.60 27.26
CA SER A 179 -8.25 -6.25 26.70
C SER A 179 -7.49 -7.48 26.21
N ALA A 180 -7.67 -8.62 26.87
CA ALA A 180 -7.06 -9.88 26.47
C ALA A 180 -7.55 -10.34 25.09
N ASP A 181 -8.82 -10.11 24.72
CA ASP A 181 -9.34 -10.49 23.40
C ASP A 181 -8.63 -9.71 22.28
N ALA A 182 -8.41 -8.41 22.48
CA ALA A 182 -7.66 -7.56 21.56
C ALA A 182 -6.20 -8.01 21.43
N VAL A 183 -5.54 -8.35 22.54
CA VAL A 183 -4.16 -8.83 22.57
C VAL A 183 -4.04 -10.18 21.85
N GLN A 184 -4.93 -11.14 22.14
CA GLN A 184 -4.92 -12.45 21.49
C GLN A 184 -5.17 -12.32 19.98
N TYR A 185 -6.16 -11.52 19.59
CA TYR A 185 -6.43 -11.22 18.18
C TYR A 185 -5.20 -10.61 17.50
N LYS A 186 -4.57 -9.61 18.13
CA LYS A 186 -3.41 -8.94 17.53
C LYS A 186 -2.21 -9.87 17.33
N LEU A 187 -2.01 -10.81 18.25
CA LEU A 187 -0.95 -11.81 18.20
C LEU A 187 -1.31 -13.02 17.32
N GLY A 188 -2.43 -12.98 16.61
CA GLY A 188 -2.84 -14.03 15.66
C GLY A 188 -3.42 -15.29 16.30
N ASN A 189 -3.74 -15.25 17.59
CA ASN A 189 -4.49 -16.31 18.23
C ASN A 189 -5.98 -16.16 17.95
N THR A 190 -6.69 -17.28 17.89
CA THR A 190 -8.15 -17.27 17.83
C THR A 190 -8.67 -16.98 19.23
N PRO A 191 -9.25 -15.80 19.51
CA PRO A 191 -9.81 -15.53 20.83
C PRO A 191 -11.08 -16.37 20.99
N SER A 192 -11.31 -16.89 22.20
CA SER A 192 -12.51 -17.67 22.51
C SER A 192 -13.49 -16.83 23.32
N TRP A 193 -14.59 -16.42 22.70
CA TRP A 193 -15.72 -15.80 23.37
C TRP A 193 -16.92 -16.76 23.37
N PRO A 194 -17.92 -16.57 24.26
CA PRO A 194 -19.13 -17.39 24.27
C PRO A 194 -19.88 -17.37 22.92
N ASP A 195 -20.44 -18.51 22.51
CA ASP A 195 -21.11 -18.70 21.21
C ASP A 195 -22.32 -17.77 20.98
N ASN A 196 -22.89 -17.20 22.05
CA ASN A 196 -24.02 -16.29 21.98
C ASN A 196 -23.64 -14.83 21.71
N ILE A 197 -22.34 -14.50 21.62
CA ILE A 197 -21.87 -13.15 21.31
C ILE A 197 -21.85 -12.93 19.80
N ILE A 198 -22.52 -11.87 19.34
CA ILE A 198 -22.58 -11.51 17.92
C ILE A 198 -21.32 -10.73 17.54
N VAL A 199 -20.52 -11.29 16.64
CA VAL A 199 -19.30 -10.65 16.11
C VAL A 199 -19.48 -10.36 14.63
N ASP A 200 -19.05 -9.18 14.19
CA ASP A 200 -19.04 -8.83 12.78
C ASP A 200 -18.04 -9.73 12.04
N LYS A 201 -18.55 -10.48 11.07
CA LYS A 201 -17.77 -11.41 10.25
C LYS A 201 -16.55 -10.76 9.57
N ASN A 202 -16.60 -9.45 9.33
CA ASN A 202 -15.52 -8.71 8.68
C ASN A 202 -14.39 -8.35 9.66
N LEU A 203 -14.62 -8.46 10.97
CA LEU A 203 -13.64 -8.30 12.03
C LEU A 203 -13.09 -9.64 12.54
N LEU A 204 -13.58 -10.76 12.02
CA LEU A 204 -13.04 -12.07 12.34
C LEU A 204 -11.66 -12.26 11.69
N PRO A 205 -10.82 -13.13 12.28
CA PRO A 205 -9.64 -13.63 11.61
C PRO A 205 -9.93 -14.18 10.22
N ALA A 206 -9.09 -13.81 9.25
CA ALA A 206 -9.26 -14.22 7.86
C ALA A 206 -8.91 -15.70 7.61
N SER A 207 -7.74 -16.12 8.10
CA SER A 207 -7.19 -17.45 7.86
C SER A 207 -5.98 -17.69 8.77
N ASP A 208 -5.87 -18.91 9.31
CA ASP A 208 -4.67 -19.36 10.02
C ASP A 208 -3.55 -19.78 9.06
N PHE A 209 -3.85 -19.98 7.77
CA PHE A 209 -2.92 -20.49 6.77
C PHE A 209 -1.75 -19.53 6.50
N ASP A 210 -2.04 -18.23 6.36
CA ASP A 210 -1.04 -17.21 6.01
C ASP A 210 -0.45 -16.53 7.25
N GLY A 211 -0.79 -17.03 8.46
CA GLY A 211 -0.81 -16.20 9.65
C GLY A 211 -1.87 -15.10 9.51
N GLN A 212 -2.57 -14.75 10.58
CA GLN A 212 -3.48 -13.60 10.52
C GLN A 212 -2.69 -12.34 10.09
N VAL A 213 -3.35 -11.24 9.72
CA VAL A 213 -2.67 -9.93 9.64
C VAL A 213 -2.38 -9.49 11.07
N SER A 214 -1.47 -10.22 11.71
CA SER A 214 -1.01 -10.05 13.07
C SER A 214 -0.06 -8.88 13.10
N GLY A 215 -0.04 -8.17 14.21
CA GLY A 215 0.94 -7.11 14.40
C GLY A 215 1.67 -7.30 15.71
N VAL A 216 2.35 -6.24 16.13
CA VAL A 216 3.15 -6.23 17.35
C VAL A 216 2.29 -5.73 18.51
N VAL A 217 2.38 -6.39 19.66
CA VAL A 217 1.82 -5.88 20.92
C VAL A 217 2.94 -5.24 21.73
N HIS A 218 2.82 -3.94 22.01
CA HIS A 218 3.66 -3.25 22.98
C HIS A 218 2.97 -3.33 24.35
N HIS A 219 3.47 -4.19 25.22
CA HIS A 219 2.87 -4.48 26.51
C HIS A 219 3.56 -3.70 27.63
N ILE A 220 2.78 -2.86 28.31
CA ILE A 220 3.13 -2.28 29.61
C ILE A 220 2.35 -3.05 30.65
N LEU A 221 3.06 -3.68 31.57
CA LEU A 221 2.49 -4.60 32.56
C LEU A 221 1.81 -3.79 33.68
N VAL A 222 0.47 -3.83 33.74
CA VAL A 222 -0.30 -3.04 34.70
C VAL A 222 -1.33 -3.91 35.43
N PRO A 223 -1.26 -4.03 36.77
CA PRO A 223 -2.21 -4.82 37.56
C PRO A 223 -3.60 -4.16 37.70
N ARG A 224 -4.62 -4.98 37.98
CA ARG A 224 -5.99 -4.53 38.29
C ARG A 224 -6.16 -4.20 39.77
N LYS A 225 -7.09 -3.31 40.11
CA LYS A 225 -7.48 -3.03 41.51
C LYS A 225 -7.99 -4.26 42.24
N THR A 226 -8.68 -5.14 41.50
CA THR A 226 -9.41 -6.28 42.03
C THR A 226 -8.56 -7.53 42.22
N ASP A 227 -7.41 -7.63 41.56
CA ASP A 227 -6.54 -8.81 41.58
C ASP A 227 -5.18 -8.46 42.20
N SER A 228 -4.89 -9.02 43.39
CA SER A 228 -3.54 -9.02 44.01
C SER A 228 -2.61 -10.09 43.43
N SER A 229 -3.05 -10.76 42.36
CA SER A 229 -2.35 -11.90 41.78
C SER A 229 -1.07 -11.50 41.05
N LYS A 230 -0.11 -12.43 41.05
CA LYS A 230 1.15 -12.31 40.30
C LYS A 230 0.84 -11.98 38.84
N LEU A 231 1.52 -10.96 38.34
CA LEU A 231 1.49 -10.59 36.93
C LEU A 231 1.96 -11.77 36.07
N THR A 232 1.30 -11.99 34.93
CA THR A 232 1.63 -13.10 34.02
C THR A 232 2.41 -12.57 32.83
N GLU A 233 3.62 -13.07 32.62
CA GLU A 233 4.34 -12.82 31.37
C GLU A 233 3.84 -13.76 30.27
N LEU A 234 3.79 -13.21 29.05
CA LEU A 234 3.42 -13.90 27.83
C LEU A 234 4.58 -14.76 27.30
N THR A 235 5.00 -15.77 28.09
CA THR A 235 6.19 -16.59 27.82
C THR A 235 6.08 -17.47 26.57
N GLU A 236 4.88 -17.67 26.05
CA GLU A 236 4.58 -18.43 24.85
C GLU A 236 4.86 -17.65 23.54
N PHE A 237 5.13 -16.35 23.63
CA PHE A 237 5.38 -15.48 22.49
C PHE A 237 6.85 -15.05 22.39
N THR A 238 7.30 -14.71 21.18
CA THR A 238 8.62 -14.10 21.00
C THR A 238 8.56 -12.66 21.51
N SER A 239 9.43 -12.33 22.46
CA SER A 239 9.46 -11.00 23.08
C SER A 239 10.81 -10.30 22.91
N ILE A 240 10.78 -8.99 22.72
CA ILE A 240 11.96 -8.12 22.77
C ILE A 240 11.72 -7.07 23.85
N GLU A 241 12.66 -6.96 24.79
CA GLU A 241 12.65 -5.85 25.75
C GLU A 241 12.94 -4.53 25.03
N VAL A 242 12.11 -3.54 25.31
CA VAL A 242 12.29 -2.17 24.84
C VAL A 242 12.36 -1.25 26.05
N GLY A 243 12.82 -0.01 25.85
CA GLY A 243 13.11 0.91 26.96
C GLY A 243 12.02 0.97 28.04
N ILE A 244 10.74 0.86 27.65
CA ILE A 244 9.63 0.63 28.56
C ILE A 244 8.76 -0.53 28.07
N GLY A 245 8.53 -1.55 28.90
CA GLY A 245 7.69 -2.69 28.53
C GLY A 245 8.36 -3.70 27.58
N LYS A 246 7.53 -4.54 26.95
CA LYS A 246 7.98 -5.60 26.03
C LYS A 246 7.21 -5.55 24.72
N LEU A 247 7.88 -5.80 23.61
CA LEU A 247 7.24 -6.05 22.31
C LEU A 247 7.06 -7.54 22.12
N TYR A 248 5.82 -7.97 21.87
CA TYR A 248 5.48 -9.34 21.54
C TYR A 248 5.07 -9.45 20.07
N SER A 249 5.54 -10.51 19.39
CA SER A 249 5.09 -10.89 18.05
C SER A 249 4.26 -12.17 18.10
N SER A 250 3.60 -12.49 16.97
CA SER A 250 2.66 -13.60 16.83
C SER A 250 3.19 -14.96 17.27
N VAL A 251 2.26 -15.86 17.59
CA VAL A 251 2.56 -17.23 18.02
C VAL A 251 3.39 -18.00 16.99
N GLY A 252 4.48 -18.59 17.47
CA GLY A 252 4.98 -19.84 16.92
C GLY A 252 4.77 -20.97 17.92
N GLN A 253 3.82 -21.88 17.70
CA GLN A 253 3.48 -22.96 18.65
C GLN A 253 4.56 -24.03 18.85
N THR A 254 5.79 -23.78 18.44
CA THR A 254 6.91 -24.69 18.65
C THR A 254 8.15 -23.86 18.96
N LYS A 255 8.95 -24.27 19.95
CA LYS A 255 10.27 -23.69 20.30
C LYS A 255 11.33 -23.77 19.17
N GLY A 256 10.91 -24.01 17.92
CA GLY A 256 11.73 -23.97 16.71
C GLY A 256 11.31 -22.82 15.79
N LYS A 257 12.11 -22.59 14.74
CA LYS A 257 11.88 -21.55 13.73
C LYS A 257 10.46 -21.67 13.14
N ASN A 258 9.58 -20.71 13.44
CA ASN A 258 8.22 -20.69 12.91
C ASN A 258 8.17 -19.76 11.69
N ILE A 259 7.93 -20.35 10.52
CA ILE A 259 7.88 -19.65 9.23
C ILE A 259 6.83 -18.52 9.22
N LEU A 260 5.70 -18.68 9.93
CA LEU A 260 4.65 -17.66 10.01
C LEU A 260 5.10 -16.45 10.82
N ASN A 261 5.81 -16.66 11.93
CA ASN A 261 6.34 -15.55 12.71
C ASN A 261 7.43 -14.78 11.93
N ASP A 262 8.31 -15.50 11.23
CA ASP A 262 9.31 -14.86 10.36
C ASP A 262 8.63 -14.03 9.25
N LEU A 263 7.56 -14.56 8.64
CA LEU A 263 6.75 -13.87 7.63
C LEU A 263 6.11 -12.59 8.20
N ILE A 264 5.41 -12.68 9.34
CA ILE A 264 4.71 -11.53 9.96
C ILE A 264 5.71 -10.44 10.37
N VAL A 265 6.85 -10.82 10.96
CA VAL A 265 7.91 -9.87 11.32
C VAL A 265 8.50 -9.21 10.07
N HIS A 266 8.70 -9.98 9.00
CA HIS A 266 9.17 -9.45 7.73
C HIS A 266 8.16 -8.46 7.11
N GLU A 267 6.88 -8.81 7.03
CA GLU A 267 5.80 -7.95 6.54
C GLU A 267 5.73 -6.64 7.33
N PHE A 268 5.81 -6.71 8.66
CA PHE A 268 5.77 -5.52 9.51
C PHE A 268 6.99 -4.61 9.28
N GLN A 269 8.20 -5.18 9.21
CA GLN A 269 9.42 -4.40 8.99
C GLN A 269 9.44 -3.79 7.57
N LEU A 270 9.04 -4.55 6.54
CA LEU A 270 8.92 -4.05 5.18
C LEU A 270 7.88 -2.92 5.09
N MET A 271 6.72 -3.06 5.75
CA MET A 271 5.72 -1.99 5.81
C MET A 271 6.29 -0.71 6.43
N LEU A 272 7.04 -0.81 7.54
CA LEU A 272 7.71 0.34 8.15
C LEU A 272 8.71 0.98 7.20
N ASP A 273 9.55 0.19 6.53
CA ASP A 273 10.57 0.68 5.62
C ASP A 273 9.94 1.37 4.39
N GLU A 274 8.89 0.78 3.81
CA GLU A 274 8.15 1.36 2.69
C GLU A 274 7.38 2.63 3.09
N MET A 275 6.74 2.65 4.26
CA MET A 275 6.02 3.81 4.78
C MET A 275 6.96 4.99 5.03
N THR A 276 8.10 4.74 5.69
CA THR A 276 9.09 5.78 5.96
C THR A 276 9.72 6.29 4.67
N PHE A 277 10.04 5.40 3.74
CA PHE A 277 10.51 5.76 2.40
C PHE A 277 9.49 6.62 1.64
N TYR A 278 8.22 6.21 1.61
CA TYR A 278 7.14 6.98 0.99
C TYR A 278 7.02 8.38 1.61
N ASN A 279 7.01 8.47 2.94
CA ASN A 279 6.88 9.76 3.63
C ASN A 279 8.08 10.69 3.40
N GLN A 280 9.29 10.13 3.23
CA GLN A 280 10.48 10.90 2.86
C GLN A 280 10.37 11.48 1.44
N ILE A 281 10.00 10.67 0.45
CA ILE A 281 9.83 11.17 -0.93
C ILE A 281 8.68 12.18 -1.01
N ALA A 282 7.64 11.99 -0.21
CA ALA A 282 6.49 12.87 -0.14
C ALA A 282 6.84 14.29 0.35
N GLN A 283 7.94 14.49 1.08
CA GLN A 283 8.37 15.84 1.49
C GLN A 283 8.70 16.76 0.30
N ASN A 284 9.18 16.19 -0.80
CA ASN A 284 9.56 16.94 -1.99
C ASN A 284 8.36 17.31 -2.88
N HIS A 285 7.17 16.85 -2.53
CA HIS A 285 5.93 17.04 -3.29
C HIS A 285 4.86 17.67 -2.38
N PRO A 286 4.83 19.01 -2.25
CA PRO A 286 3.82 19.67 -1.44
C PRO A 286 2.43 19.47 -2.05
N VAL A 287 1.45 19.15 -1.20
CA VAL A 287 0.03 19.03 -1.58
C VAL A 287 -0.46 20.42 -2.03
N LYS A 288 -1.10 20.50 -3.20
CA LYS A 288 -1.60 21.77 -3.77
C LYS A 288 -3.01 22.14 -3.30
N SER A 289 -3.64 21.33 -2.44
CA SER A 289 -5.07 21.48 -2.16
C SER A 289 -5.37 22.54 -1.09
N ASN A 290 -6.36 23.38 -1.42
CA ASN A 290 -7.09 24.31 -0.56
C ASN A 290 -8.37 23.64 0.01
N ILE A 291 -8.42 22.30 0.03
CA ILE A 291 -9.64 21.56 0.37
C ILE A 291 -9.51 21.03 1.80
N GLN A 292 -10.27 21.65 2.72
CA GLN A 292 -10.57 21.05 4.02
C GLN A 292 -11.28 19.71 3.79
N SER A 293 -10.63 18.60 4.10
CA SER A 293 -11.30 17.30 4.14
C SER A 293 -11.95 17.14 5.51
N ASP A 294 -13.25 17.35 5.60
CA ASP A 294 -14.03 17.14 6.84
C ASP A 294 -14.24 15.64 7.19
N GLY A 295 -13.68 14.72 6.37
CA GLY A 295 -13.76 13.27 6.58
C GLY A 295 -12.91 12.73 7.74
N LEU A 296 -13.23 11.50 8.15
CA LEU A 296 -12.58 10.78 9.25
C LEU A 296 -11.11 10.42 8.98
N SER A 297 -10.72 10.27 7.70
CA SER A 297 -9.33 10.07 7.31
C SER A 297 -8.97 10.91 6.08
N SER A 298 -7.76 11.46 6.08
CA SER A 298 -7.21 12.30 5.02
C SER A 298 -6.71 11.50 3.80
N THR A 299 -7.39 10.39 3.47
CA THR A 299 -7.02 9.50 2.35
C THR A 299 -6.98 10.25 1.03
N ASN A 300 -7.81 11.29 0.84
CA ASN A 300 -7.79 12.14 -0.35
C ASN A 300 -6.45 12.88 -0.49
N ALA A 301 -5.91 13.41 0.60
CA ALA A 301 -4.60 14.06 0.58
C ALA A 301 -3.49 13.04 0.28
N ILE A 302 -3.59 11.81 0.81
CA ILE A 302 -2.65 10.72 0.50
C ILE A 302 -2.75 10.34 -0.98
N PHE A 303 -3.96 10.21 -1.53
CA PHE A 303 -4.22 9.90 -2.93
C PHE A 303 -3.62 10.96 -3.87
N GLU A 304 -3.99 12.23 -3.68
CA GLU A 304 -3.51 13.33 -4.54
C GLU A 304 -1.99 13.43 -4.53
N LYS A 305 -1.38 13.28 -3.35
CA LYS A 305 0.07 13.31 -3.19
C LYS A 305 0.74 12.12 -3.85
N SER A 306 0.20 10.93 -3.65
CA SER A 306 0.67 9.68 -4.26
C SER A 306 0.63 9.75 -5.78
N ASP A 307 -0.49 10.22 -6.35
CA ASP A 307 -0.65 10.38 -7.80
C ASP A 307 0.34 11.40 -8.38
N ALA A 308 0.55 12.53 -7.69
CA ALA A 308 1.53 13.52 -8.09
C ALA A 308 2.98 12.97 -8.06
N ILE A 309 3.36 12.22 -7.01
CA ILE A 309 4.66 11.55 -6.91
C ILE A 309 4.83 10.53 -8.04
N ALA A 310 3.78 9.74 -8.31
CA ALA A 310 3.79 8.73 -9.35
C ALA A 310 4.01 9.37 -10.73
N ILE A 311 3.26 10.42 -11.09
CA ILE A 311 3.37 11.11 -12.38
C ILE A 311 4.77 11.75 -12.56
N ALA A 312 5.28 12.40 -11.51
CA ALA A 312 6.58 13.06 -11.55
C ALA A 312 7.73 12.04 -11.76
N ASN A 313 7.73 10.95 -10.98
CA ASN A 313 8.77 9.93 -11.07
C ASN A 313 8.64 9.07 -12.34
N GLN A 314 7.42 8.82 -12.82
CA GLN A 314 7.20 8.16 -14.12
C GLN A 314 7.81 8.98 -15.25
N SER A 315 7.57 10.30 -15.24
CA SER A 315 8.12 11.21 -16.24
C SER A 315 9.65 11.28 -16.18
N LYS A 316 10.20 11.33 -14.96
CA LYS A 316 11.65 11.27 -14.71
C LYS A 316 12.26 9.97 -15.24
N TYR A 317 11.67 8.82 -14.93
CA TYR A 317 12.14 7.52 -15.39
C TYR A 317 12.09 7.41 -16.92
N ARG A 318 10.99 7.82 -17.54
CA ARG A 318 10.85 7.83 -19.01
C ARG A 318 11.90 8.70 -19.69
N ASN A 319 12.23 9.86 -19.11
CA ASN A 319 13.29 10.72 -19.64
C ASN A 319 14.69 10.11 -19.50
N ILE A 320 14.93 9.33 -18.43
CA ILE A 320 16.17 8.55 -18.28
C ILE A 320 16.24 7.47 -19.37
N VAL A 321 15.17 6.71 -19.59
CA VAL A 321 15.14 5.69 -20.66
C VAL A 321 15.38 6.33 -22.02
N LYS A 322 14.75 7.47 -22.33
CA LYS A 322 15.06 8.24 -23.54
C LYS A 322 16.54 8.61 -23.63
N ALA A 323 17.11 9.15 -22.55
CA ALA A 323 18.51 9.54 -22.52
C ALA A 323 19.45 8.35 -22.75
N PHE A 324 19.14 7.19 -22.16
CA PHE A 324 19.87 5.95 -22.40
C PHE A 324 19.90 5.60 -23.89
N PHE A 325 18.74 5.56 -24.54
CA PHE A 325 18.65 5.24 -25.96
C PHE A 325 19.28 6.30 -26.87
N SER A 326 19.21 7.58 -26.51
CA SER A 326 19.90 8.66 -27.21
C SER A 326 21.42 8.58 -27.11
N ILE A 327 21.97 7.98 -26.04
CA ILE A 327 23.41 7.80 -25.84
C ILE A 327 23.90 6.52 -26.53
N ILE A 328 23.20 5.40 -26.33
CA ILE A 328 23.68 4.09 -26.79
C ILE A 328 23.50 3.90 -28.30
N THR A 329 22.47 4.48 -28.93
CA THR A 329 22.19 4.30 -30.36
C THR A 329 23.33 4.83 -31.24
N PRO A 330 23.83 6.08 -31.05
CA PRO A 330 25.03 6.54 -31.75
C PRO A 330 26.27 5.68 -31.47
N GLY A 331 26.40 5.15 -30.25
CA GLY A 331 27.46 4.22 -29.87
C GLY A 331 27.43 2.93 -30.68
N PHE A 332 26.27 2.30 -30.85
CA PHE A 332 26.12 1.11 -31.69
C PHE A 332 26.38 1.42 -33.17
N ILE A 333 25.88 2.56 -33.68
CA ILE A 333 26.16 2.98 -35.06
C ILE A 333 27.67 3.15 -35.28
N ALA A 334 28.37 3.80 -34.34
CA ALA A 334 29.80 3.98 -34.37
C ALA A 334 30.56 2.65 -34.25
N TYR A 335 30.09 1.73 -33.42
CA TYR A 335 30.68 0.40 -33.27
C TYR A 335 30.65 -0.39 -34.59
N GLU A 336 29.52 -0.41 -35.30
CA GLU A 336 29.41 -1.07 -36.60
C GLU A 336 30.33 -0.42 -37.66
N LEU A 337 30.57 0.90 -37.59
CA LEU A 337 31.52 1.60 -38.47
C LEU A 337 32.98 1.30 -38.12
N ALA A 338 33.30 1.05 -36.86
CA ALA A 338 34.67 0.98 -36.37
C ALA A 338 35.52 -0.08 -37.09
N GLY A 339 34.91 -1.19 -37.50
CA GLY A 339 35.60 -2.27 -38.23
C GLY A 339 36.24 -1.81 -39.54
N ASN A 340 35.66 -0.82 -40.22
CA ASN A 340 36.13 -0.36 -41.54
C ASN A 340 37.21 0.73 -41.46
N TYR A 341 37.38 1.35 -40.29
CA TYR A 341 38.27 2.50 -40.10
C TYR A 341 39.39 2.24 -39.07
N ILE A 342 39.58 0.98 -38.65
CA ILE A 342 40.45 0.63 -37.51
C ILE A 342 41.92 1.06 -37.69
N ASN A 343 42.40 1.13 -38.93
CA ASN A 343 43.77 1.51 -39.27
C ASN A 343 43.93 3.00 -39.63
N GLU A 344 42.86 3.79 -39.53
CA GLU A 344 42.84 5.21 -39.87
C GLU A 344 42.67 6.09 -38.63
N LEU A 345 43.09 7.36 -38.71
CA LEU A 345 42.86 8.34 -37.63
C LEU A 345 41.36 8.53 -37.34
N SER A 346 40.51 8.39 -38.35
CA SER A 346 39.05 8.37 -38.25
C SER A 346 38.56 7.28 -37.27
N GLY A 347 39.19 6.11 -37.26
CA GLY A 347 38.90 5.01 -36.34
C GLY A 347 39.10 5.37 -34.88
N VAL A 348 40.11 6.20 -34.55
CA VAL A 348 40.33 6.67 -33.18
C VAL A 348 39.15 7.50 -32.68
N TYR A 349 38.64 8.43 -33.51
CA TYR A 349 37.47 9.24 -33.16
C TYR A 349 36.20 8.39 -33.01
N ILE A 350 36.00 7.40 -33.89
CA ILE A 350 34.87 6.47 -33.81
C ILE A 350 34.92 5.67 -32.51
N LEU A 351 36.08 5.14 -32.13
CA LEU A 351 36.26 4.41 -30.88
C LEU A 351 36.04 5.29 -29.65
N ILE A 352 36.45 6.57 -29.68
CA ILE A 352 36.14 7.53 -28.61
C ILE A 352 34.62 7.68 -28.45
N VAL A 353 33.86 7.79 -29.54
CA VAL A 353 32.38 7.87 -29.47
C VAL A 353 31.79 6.62 -28.84
N VAL A 354 32.26 5.42 -29.22
CA VAL A 354 31.82 4.15 -28.62
C VAL A 354 32.11 4.13 -27.12
N LEU A 355 33.33 4.47 -26.71
CA LEU A 355 33.72 4.49 -25.29
C LEU A 355 32.93 5.53 -24.47
N LEU A 356 32.69 6.71 -25.03
CA LEU A 356 31.85 7.74 -24.39
C LEU A 356 30.40 7.27 -24.25
N ALA A 357 29.85 6.59 -25.24
CA ALA A 357 28.51 6.02 -25.17
C ALA A 357 28.41 4.93 -24.09
N MET A 358 29.40 4.05 -23.99
CA MET A 358 29.48 3.03 -22.94
C MET A 358 29.60 3.66 -21.54
N LEU A 359 30.50 4.64 -21.37
CA LEU A 359 30.69 5.36 -20.10
C LEU A 359 29.41 6.11 -19.70
N GLY A 360 28.81 6.86 -20.63
CA GLY A 360 27.58 7.61 -20.39
C GLY A 360 26.42 6.71 -19.98
N SER A 361 26.26 5.56 -20.65
CA SER A 361 25.26 4.55 -20.31
C SER A 361 25.51 3.95 -18.90
N GLY A 362 26.76 3.61 -18.58
CA GLY A 362 27.13 3.10 -17.25
C GLY A 362 26.91 4.10 -16.12
N LEU A 363 27.22 5.38 -16.34
CA LEU A 363 26.94 6.45 -15.39
C LEU A 363 25.43 6.66 -15.19
N LEU A 364 24.65 6.56 -16.26
CA LEU A 364 23.20 6.67 -16.20
C LEU A 364 22.57 5.51 -15.41
N ILE A 365 23.00 4.28 -15.66
CA ILE A 365 22.55 3.09 -14.89
C ILE A 365 22.93 3.24 -13.41
N LYS A 366 24.15 3.72 -13.11
CA LYS A 366 24.57 4.02 -11.73
C LYS A 366 23.67 5.09 -11.08
N TYR A 367 23.27 6.12 -11.83
CA TYR A 367 22.30 7.12 -11.36
C TYR A 367 20.93 6.51 -11.08
N VAL A 368 20.43 5.61 -11.94
CA VAL A 368 19.16 4.90 -11.72
C VAL A 368 19.20 4.04 -10.48
N ARG A 369 20.26 3.24 -10.28
CA ARG A 369 20.43 2.40 -9.08
C ARG A 369 20.46 3.20 -7.79
N LYS A 370 21.07 4.39 -7.81
CA LYS A 370 21.15 5.26 -6.63
C LYS A 370 19.81 5.90 -6.29
N ASN A 371 19.06 6.37 -7.29
CA ASN A 371 17.84 7.16 -7.05
C ASN A 371 16.55 6.33 -7.10
N ASN A 372 16.58 5.14 -7.69
CA ASN A 372 15.43 4.23 -7.88
C ASN A 372 14.11 4.92 -8.29
N PRO A 373 14.10 5.78 -9.33
CA PRO A 373 12.89 6.51 -9.73
C PRO A 373 11.75 5.59 -10.17
N LYS A 374 12.06 4.39 -10.71
CA LYS A 374 11.03 3.41 -11.08
C LYS A 374 10.27 2.89 -9.85
N TRP A 375 11.00 2.53 -8.79
CA TRP A 375 10.40 2.08 -7.53
C TRP A 375 9.56 3.19 -6.88
N GLN A 376 10.07 4.43 -6.81
CA GLN A 376 9.30 5.56 -6.27
C GLN A 376 7.98 5.77 -7.01
N TYR A 377 8.02 5.65 -8.33
CA TYR A 377 6.84 5.72 -9.18
C TYR A 377 5.85 4.57 -8.88
N GLN A 378 6.33 3.34 -8.84
CA GLN A 378 5.50 2.15 -8.65
C GLN A 378 4.85 2.11 -7.27
N LEU A 379 5.62 2.39 -6.22
CA LEU A 379 5.11 2.42 -4.85
C LEU A 379 4.00 3.48 -4.71
N ALA A 380 4.27 4.71 -5.16
CA ALA A 380 3.28 5.79 -5.09
C ALA A 380 2.04 5.51 -5.94
N ARG A 381 2.21 4.90 -7.12
CA ARG A 381 1.06 4.48 -7.94
C ARG A 381 0.26 3.38 -7.25
N GLY A 382 0.91 2.40 -6.63
CA GLY A 382 0.23 1.36 -5.86
C GLY A 382 -0.61 1.95 -4.74
N VAL A 383 -0.05 2.89 -3.97
CA VAL A 383 -0.78 3.62 -2.92
C VAL A 383 -1.99 4.34 -3.50
N ALA A 384 -1.83 5.14 -4.57
CA ALA A 384 -2.93 5.87 -5.19
C ALA A 384 -4.06 4.94 -5.71
N GLU A 385 -3.70 3.89 -6.45
CA GLU A 385 -4.68 2.96 -7.04
C GLU A 385 -5.43 2.16 -5.96
N THR A 386 -4.75 1.74 -4.90
CA THR A 386 -5.41 1.01 -3.80
C THR A 386 -6.38 1.88 -3.01
N ILE A 387 -6.04 3.14 -2.73
CA ILE A 387 -6.98 4.11 -2.14
C ILE A 387 -8.19 4.26 -3.06
N ARG A 388 -7.96 4.54 -4.34
CA ARG A 388 -9.03 4.77 -5.33
C ARG A 388 -10.00 3.60 -5.39
N ILE A 389 -9.49 2.37 -5.48
CA ILE A 389 -10.33 1.16 -5.53
C ILE A 389 -11.13 1.00 -4.24
N ARG A 390 -10.50 1.13 -3.07
CA ARG A 390 -11.19 0.95 -1.78
C ARG A 390 -12.19 2.07 -1.50
N GLU A 391 -11.92 3.30 -1.94
CA GLU A 391 -12.83 4.44 -1.84
C GLU A 391 -14.08 4.22 -2.69
N PHE A 392 -13.95 3.71 -3.92
CA PHE A 392 -15.12 3.32 -4.71
C PHE A 392 -15.93 2.20 -4.06
N LEU A 393 -15.28 1.23 -3.40
CA LEU A 393 -16.00 0.22 -2.60
C LEU A 393 -16.75 0.84 -1.41
N ASN A 394 -16.15 1.82 -0.73
CA ASN A 394 -16.82 2.54 0.35
C ASN A 394 -18.05 3.30 -0.17
N LEU A 395 -17.91 4.04 -1.27
CA LEU A 395 -19.00 4.77 -1.93
C LEU A 395 -20.11 3.82 -2.41
N ALA A 396 -19.76 2.60 -2.83
CA ALA A 396 -20.71 1.55 -3.20
C ALA A 396 -21.37 0.84 -1.99
N ASP A 397 -21.02 1.25 -0.77
CA ASP A 397 -21.40 0.59 0.48
C ASP A 397 -21.08 -0.93 0.49
N VAL A 398 -19.94 -1.29 -0.08
CA VAL A 398 -19.38 -2.63 -0.01
C VAL A 398 -18.55 -2.73 1.26
N ALA A 399 -18.99 -3.56 2.21
CA ALA A 399 -18.29 -3.75 3.47
C ALA A 399 -16.82 -4.21 3.26
N PRO A 400 -15.89 -3.79 4.13
CA PRO A 400 -14.58 -4.41 4.27
C PRO A 400 -14.70 -5.92 4.49
N THR A 401 -13.67 -6.66 4.15
CA THR A 401 -13.62 -8.10 4.37
C THR A 401 -12.62 -8.46 5.47
N ALA A 402 -12.76 -9.66 6.04
CA ALA A 402 -11.74 -10.23 6.91
C ALA A 402 -10.42 -10.43 6.13
N GLU A 403 -10.52 -10.99 4.92
CA GLU A 403 -9.40 -11.17 4.01
C GLU A 403 -8.95 -9.83 3.39
N PRO A 404 -7.62 -9.59 3.25
CA PRO A 404 -7.09 -8.47 2.48
C PRO A 404 -7.55 -8.47 1.02
N LEU A 405 -7.68 -7.27 0.43
CA LEU A 405 -7.88 -7.14 -1.03
C LEU A 405 -6.63 -7.54 -1.83
N ILE A 406 -5.45 -7.43 -1.22
CA ILE A 406 -4.19 -7.85 -1.85
C ILE A 406 -4.18 -9.38 -1.95
N PRO A 407 -3.92 -9.96 -3.14
CA PRO A 407 -3.90 -11.40 -3.30
C PRO A 407 -2.79 -12.04 -2.46
N ARG A 408 -3.09 -13.18 -1.83
CA ARG A 408 -2.20 -13.88 -0.88
C ARG A 408 -0.76 -14.04 -1.38
N ARG A 409 -0.59 -14.40 -2.67
CA ARG A 409 0.74 -14.60 -3.30
C ARG A 409 1.65 -13.38 -3.25
N TYR A 410 1.09 -12.18 -3.12
CA TYR A 410 1.83 -10.91 -3.17
C TYR A 410 1.85 -10.16 -1.84
N ARG A 411 1.10 -10.64 -0.83
CA ARG A 411 0.96 -10.02 0.49
C ARG A 411 2.32 -9.71 1.11
N GLU A 412 3.23 -10.67 1.11
CA GLU A 412 4.57 -10.57 1.69
C GLU A 412 5.41 -9.42 1.10
N ASN A 413 5.17 -9.03 -0.16
CA ASN A 413 6.00 -8.06 -0.87
C ASN A 413 5.36 -6.67 -0.98
N LEU A 414 4.11 -6.49 -0.55
CA LEU A 414 3.38 -5.22 -0.69
C LEU A 414 2.60 -4.85 0.60
N PRO A 415 3.20 -4.94 1.79
CA PRO A 415 2.47 -4.75 3.03
C PRO A 415 2.06 -3.28 3.24
N LEU A 416 2.76 -2.28 2.67
CA LEU A 416 2.30 -0.89 2.70
C LEU A 416 0.94 -0.71 2.01
N LEU A 417 0.73 -1.38 0.88
CA LEU A 417 -0.54 -1.28 0.14
C LEU A 417 -1.71 -1.81 0.96
N ASN A 418 -1.50 -2.90 1.69
CA ASN A 418 -2.51 -3.43 2.62
C ASN A 418 -2.82 -2.43 3.74
N HIS A 419 -1.81 -1.79 4.33
CA HIS A 419 -2.01 -0.74 5.33
C HIS A 419 -2.83 0.43 4.79
N VAL A 420 -2.54 0.87 3.56
CA VAL A 420 -3.28 1.96 2.89
C VAL A 420 -4.74 1.59 2.61
N ILE A 421 -5.01 0.34 2.23
CA ILE A 421 -6.38 -0.18 2.11
C ILE A 421 -7.08 -0.10 3.46
N GLN A 422 -6.45 -0.58 4.53
CA GLN A 422 -7.00 -0.54 5.89
C GLN A 422 -7.30 0.89 6.35
N LEU A 423 -6.41 1.84 6.07
CA LEU A 423 -6.63 3.28 6.34
C LEU A 423 -7.88 3.83 5.64
N THR A 424 -8.16 3.33 4.43
CA THR A 424 -9.33 3.72 3.65
C THR A 424 -10.60 3.02 4.14
N GLU A 425 -10.49 1.77 4.61
CA GLU A 425 -11.62 1.03 5.21
C GLU A 425 -12.14 1.67 6.50
N ILE A 426 -11.28 2.30 7.32
CA ILE A 426 -11.69 2.98 8.57
C ILE A 426 -12.84 3.96 8.33
N GLN A 427 -12.86 4.67 7.20
CA GLN A 427 -13.95 5.60 6.87
C GLN A 427 -15.30 4.90 6.76
N TRP A 428 -15.34 3.71 6.14
CA TRP A 428 -16.59 2.97 5.98
C TRP A 428 -17.16 2.51 7.31
N TRP A 429 -16.31 2.29 8.32
CA TRP A 429 -16.72 1.87 9.66
C TRP A 429 -17.40 2.98 10.46
N ASP A 430 -17.29 4.24 10.06
CA ASP A 430 -18.08 5.32 10.62
C ASP A 430 -19.56 5.13 10.26
N LYS A 431 -20.40 5.05 11.28
CA LYS A 431 -21.86 4.99 11.12
C LYS A 431 -22.41 6.16 10.30
N ASN A 432 -21.76 7.32 10.36
CA ASN A 432 -22.17 8.53 9.64
C ASN A 432 -21.59 8.64 8.22
N TYR A 433 -20.81 7.65 7.77
CA TYR A 433 -20.24 7.65 6.43
C TYR A 433 -21.34 7.64 5.36
N GLN A 434 -21.29 8.62 4.45
CA GLN A 434 -22.26 8.75 3.36
C GLN A 434 -21.78 7.98 2.13
N SER A 435 -22.46 6.88 1.83
CA SER A 435 -22.30 6.15 0.56
C SER A 435 -23.18 6.76 -0.54
N SER A 436 -22.82 6.48 -1.80
CA SER A 436 -23.61 6.87 -2.98
C SER A 436 -23.58 5.78 -4.06
N PRO A 437 -24.16 4.59 -3.78
CA PRO A 437 -24.07 3.43 -4.68
C PRO A 437 -24.58 3.71 -6.10
N GLU A 438 -25.54 4.62 -6.25
CA GLU A 438 -26.16 4.99 -7.52
C GLU A 438 -25.18 5.71 -8.46
N SER A 439 -24.16 6.37 -7.89
CA SER A 439 -23.15 7.11 -8.66
C SER A 439 -22.05 6.22 -9.23
N ILE A 440 -21.85 5.02 -8.67
CA ILE A 440 -20.70 4.14 -8.93
C ILE A 440 -20.55 3.79 -10.41
N LYS A 441 -21.67 3.53 -11.10
CA LYS A 441 -21.63 3.25 -12.53
C LYS A 441 -20.96 4.40 -13.29
N SER A 442 -21.39 5.64 -13.06
CA SER A 442 -20.91 6.79 -13.81
C SER A 442 -19.50 7.22 -13.37
N ILE A 443 -19.19 7.23 -12.07
CA ILE A 443 -17.92 7.77 -11.56
C ILE A 443 -16.77 6.75 -11.60
N TRP A 444 -17.08 5.45 -11.52
CA TRP A 444 -16.06 4.39 -11.50
C TRP A 444 -16.08 3.56 -12.78
N LEU A 445 -17.18 2.86 -13.06
CA LEU A 445 -17.20 1.86 -14.13
C LEU A 445 -17.05 2.48 -15.51
N ASP A 446 -17.92 3.44 -15.85
CA ASP A 446 -17.94 4.09 -17.17
C ASP A 446 -16.67 4.90 -17.42
N GLU A 447 -16.19 5.66 -16.43
CA GLU A 447 -14.93 6.41 -16.55
C GLU A 447 -13.72 5.48 -16.69
N GLN A 448 -13.71 4.33 -16.00
CA GLN A 448 -12.62 3.36 -16.15
C GLN A 448 -12.63 2.71 -17.54
N VAL A 449 -13.81 2.35 -18.07
CA VAL A 449 -13.95 1.84 -19.45
C VAL A 449 -13.44 2.88 -20.44
N LYS A 450 -13.90 4.14 -20.36
CA LYS A 450 -13.44 5.24 -21.23
C LYS A 450 -11.93 5.44 -21.16
N PHE A 451 -11.36 5.41 -19.95
CA PHE A 451 -9.92 5.52 -19.76
C PHE A 451 -9.19 4.38 -20.49
N LEU A 452 -9.59 3.13 -20.25
CA LEU A 452 -8.95 1.95 -20.85
C LEU A 452 -9.10 1.92 -22.37
N ASP A 453 -10.28 2.26 -22.89
CA ASP A 453 -10.53 2.39 -24.32
C ASP A 453 -9.59 3.38 -24.95
N SER A 454 -9.43 4.57 -24.33
CA SER A 454 -8.49 5.55 -24.84
C SER A 454 -7.09 4.94 -24.95
N ARG A 455 -6.60 4.18 -23.97
CA ARG A 455 -5.24 3.59 -24.00
C ARG A 455 -5.04 2.56 -25.12
N LEU A 456 -6.09 1.93 -25.61
CA LEU A 456 -6.04 0.82 -26.56
C LEU A 456 -6.29 1.22 -28.02
N VAL A 457 -6.47 2.51 -28.34
CA VAL A 457 -6.64 3.00 -29.71
C VAL A 457 -5.30 2.99 -30.49
N LEU A 458 -5.36 2.68 -31.80
CA LEU A 458 -4.22 2.70 -32.73
C LEU A 458 -4.01 4.08 -33.40
N SER A 459 -4.26 5.16 -32.67
CA SER A 459 -4.06 6.53 -33.16
C SER A 459 -3.46 7.43 -32.08
N ALA A 460 -2.68 8.41 -32.51
CA ALA A 460 -2.02 9.38 -31.64
C ALA A 460 -1.83 10.71 -32.38
N ASN A 461 -1.94 11.83 -31.67
CA ASN A 461 -1.74 13.16 -32.25
C ASN A 461 -0.27 13.60 -32.20
N SER A 462 0.57 12.89 -31.44
CA SER A 462 2.01 13.15 -31.34
C SER A 462 2.82 11.89 -31.08
N VAL A 463 4.12 11.93 -31.37
CA VAL A 463 5.05 10.84 -31.05
C VAL A 463 5.14 10.58 -29.55
N SER A 464 5.09 11.64 -28.72
CA SER A 464 5.07 11.50 -27.27
C SER A 464 3.82 10.76 -26.78
N GLU A 465 2.65 11.09 -27.35
CA GLU A 465 1.41 10.38 -27.04
C GLU A 465 1.46 8.92 -27.48
N LEU A 466 1.98 8.64 -28.68
CA LEU A 466 2.17 7.28 -29.19
C LEU A 466 3.02 6.46 -28.21
N LEU A 467 4.19 6.96 -27.83
CA LEU A 467 5.17 6.21 -27.02
C LEU A 467 4.77 6.06 -25.55
N TYR A 468 3.93 6.95 -24.99
CA TYR A 468 3.68 6.98 -23.53
C TYR A 468 2.23 6.79 -23.12
N LYS A 469 1.28 7.06 -24.01
CA LYS A 469 -0.16 6.98 -23.73
C LYS A 469 -0.86 5.87 -24.51
N ARG A 470 -0.27 5.37 -25.61
CA ARG A 470 -0.87 4.37 -26.51
C ARG A 470 -0.01 3.09 -26.58
N PRO A 471 0.07 2.30 -25.50
CA PRO A 471 0.94 1.11 -25.45
C PRO A 471 0.65 0.11 -26.57
N ARG A 472 -0.64 -0.08 -26.94
CA ARG A 472 -1.01 -0.99 -28.05
C ARG A 472 -0.45 -0.51 -29.39
N TYR A 473 -0.54 0.78 -29.66
CA TYR A 473 -0.02 1.34 -30.91
C TYR A 473 1.51 1.28 -30.93
N ALA A 474 2.17 1.62 -29.82
CA ALA A 474 3.61 1.54 -29.69
C ALA A 474 4.12 0.10 -29.88
N ALA A 475 3.51 -0.90 -29.23
CA ALA A 475 3.85 -2.30 -29.41
C ALA A 475 3.73 -2.75 -30.88
N HIS A 476 2.61 -2.40 -31.54
CA HIS A 476 2.39 -2.74 -32.94
C HIS A 476 3.45 -2.13 -33.86
N LEU A 477 3.78 -0.84 -33.65
CA LEU A 477 4.79 -0.15 -34.45
C LEU A 477 6.19 -0.71 -34.21
N CYS A 478 6.58 -0.93 -32.95
CA CYS A 478 7.88 -1.53 -32.60
C CYS A 478 8.03 -2.93 -33.21
N SER A 479 7.02 -3.78 -33.07
CA SER A 479 7.02 -5.12 -33.67
C SER A 479 7.13 -5.08 -35.19
N LYS A 480 6.41 -4.17 -35.85
CA LYS A 480 6.46 -3.99 -37.31
C LYS A 480 7.83 -3.49 -37.78
N ILE A 481 8.41 -2.49 -37.11
CA ILE A 481 9.74 -1.95 -37.45
C ILE A 481 10.82 -3.00 -37.21
N ALA A 482 10.80 -3.70 -36.08
CA ALA A 482 11.76 -4.74 -35.76
C ALA A 482 11.70 -5.89 -36.78
N SER A 483 10.49 -6.39 -37.09
CA SER A 483 10.29 -7.45 -38.07
C SER A 483 10.72 -7.01 -39.47
N PHE A 484 10.33 -5.81 -39.90
CA PHE A 484 10.74 -5.27 -41.20
C PHE A 484 12.27 -5.17 -41.31
N SER A 485 12.93 -4.67 -40.27
CA SER A 485 14.39 -4.51 -40.25
C SER A 485 15.10 -5.87 -40.25
N PHE A 486 14.60 -6.83 -39.49
CA PHE A 486 15.11 -8.21 -39.46
C PHE A 486 14.95 -8.93 -40.81
N TYR A 487 13.75 -8.92 -41.41
CA TYR A 487 13.53 -9.54 -42.71
C TYR A 487 14.31 -8.86 -43.82
N THR A 488 14.46 -7.54 -43.76
CA THR A 488 15.35 -6.81 -44.69
C THR A 488 16.78 -7.31 -44.55
N ALA A 489 17.32 -7.43 -43.33
CA ALA A 489 18.66 -7.97 -43.12
C ALA A 489 18.81 -9.41 -43.63
N VAL A 490 17.80 -10.28 -43.44
CA VAL A 490 17.82 -11.66 -43.95
C VAL A 490 17.85 -11.68 -45.48
N VAL A 491 16.97 -10.94 -46.14
CA VAL A 491 16.89 -10.90 -47.61
C VAL A 491 18.20 -10.38 -48.21
N PHE A 492 18.70 -9.25 -47.71
CA PHE A 492 19.94 -8.67 -48.20
C PHE A 492 21.18 -9.51 -47.84
N GLY A 493 21.13 -10.24 -46.72
CA GLY A 493 22.16 -11.22 -46.35
C GLY A 493 22.20 -12.41 -47.31
N LEU A 494 21.03 -12.91 -47.75
CA LEU A 494 20.96 -13.95 -48.78
C LEU A 494 21.46 -13.46 -50.14
N ILE A 495 21.13 -12.21 -50.52
CA ILE A 495 21.66 -11.60 -51.76
C ILE A 495 23.17 -11.46 -51.69
N LEU A 496 23.71 -10.98 -50.56
CA LEU A 496 25.15 -10.87 -50.33
C LEU A 496 25.83 -12.24 -50.42
N LEU A 497 25.27 -13.27 -49.77
CA LEU A 497 25.78 -14.64 -49.83
C LEU A 497 25.79 -15.18 -51.26
N MET A 498 24.72 -14.95 -52.02
CA MET A 498 24.62 -15.37 -53.42
C MET A 498 25.66 -14.66 -54.29
N ASN A 499 25.84 -13.34 -54.14
CA ASN A 499 26.84 -12.56 -54.86
C ASN A 499 28.27 -13.03 -54.56
N LEU A 500 28.59 -13.26 -53.28
CA LEU A 500 29.90 -13.79 -52.89
C LEU A 500 30.12 -15.21 -53.46
N SER A 501 29.10 -16.06 -53.43
CA SER A 501 29.19 -17.41 -53.98
C SER A 501 29.42 -17.40 -55.49
N LEU A 502 28.69 -16.57 -56.24
CA LEU A 502 28.88 -16.41 -57.69
C LEU A 502 30.28 -15.90 -58.03
N PHE A 503 30.80 -14.94 -57.24
CA PHE A 503 32.15 -14.44 -57.42
C PHE A 503 33.20 -15.52 -57.19
N TYR A 504 33.16 -16.23 -56.05
CA TYR A 504 34.20 -17.21 -55.70
C TYR A 504 34.09 -18.54 -56.43
N VAL A 505 32.89 -18.98 -56.82
CA VAL A 505 32.67 -20.29 -57.47
C VAL A 505 32.67 -20.18 -58.98
N VAL A 506 32.04 -19.13 -59.53
CA VAL A 506 31.82 -18.98 -60.98
C VAL A 506 32.77 -17.93 -61.59
N GLY A 507 33.45 -17.12 -60.76
CA GLY A 507 34.32 -16.05 -61.23
C GLY A 507 33.56 -14.86 -61.80
N PHE A 508 32.27 -14.71 -61.48
CA PHE A 508 31.38 -13.70 -62.06
C PHE A 508 31.32 -12.45 -61.17
N ASP A 509 31.69 -11.27 -61.70
CA ASP A 509 31.92 -10.05 -60.91
C ASP A 509 30.93 -8.90 -61.22
N PHE A 510 29.62 -9.17 -61.11
CA PHE A 510 28.61 -8.19 -61.53
C PHE A 510 28.28 -7.13 -60.47
N PHE A 511 28.37 -7.47 -59.17
CA PHE A 511 27.93 -6.62 -58.05
C PHE A 511 28.97 -6.47 -56.92
N SER A 512 30.25 -6.79 -57.13
CA SER A 512 31.25 -6.71 -56.05
C SER A 512 31.37 -5.33 -55.42
N SER A 513 31.19 -4.27 -56.23
CA SER A 513 31.16 -2.88 -55.76
C SER A 513 30.03 -2.58 -54.77
N PHE A 514 28.97 -3.40 -54.75
CA PHE A 514 27.83 -3.26 -53.86
C PHE A 514 27.92 -4.11 -52.59
N ASN A 515 28.86 -5.06 -52.50
CA ASN A 515 28.95 -5.99 -51.36
C ASN A 515 29.10 -5.25 -50.03
N GLY A 516 29.86 -4.15 -49.97
CA GLY A 516 29.97 -3.32 -48.76
C GLY A 516 28.63 -2.68 -48.37
N ALA A 517 27.88 -2.15 -49.33
CA ALA A 517 26.57 -1.56 -49.08
C ALA A 517 25.55 -2.62 -48.61
N LEU A 518 25.57 -3.82 -49.21
CA LEU A 518 24.74 -4.95 -48.77
C LEU A 518 25.08 -5.35 -47.32
N MET A 519 26.37 -5.43 -46.96
CA MET A 519 26.80 -5.75 -45.60
C MET A 519 26.31 -4.71 -44.58
N TYR A 520 26.41 -3.42 -44.91
CA TYR A 520 25.86 -2.36 -44.04
C TYR A 520 24.35 -2.49 -43.84
N ILE A 521 23.58 -2.80 -44.89
CA ILE A 521 22.13 -3.02 -44.76
C ILE A 521 21.84 -4.17 -43.79
N VAL A 522 22.61 -5.26 -43.86
CA VAL A 522 22.47 -6.40 -42.94
C VAL A 522 22.81 -5.98 -41.50
N GLN A 523 23.97 -5.36 -41.28
CA GLN A 523 24.43 -4.94 -39.95
C GLN A 523 23.48 -3.94 -39.29
N TYR A 524 23.18 -2.83 -39.96
CA TYR A 524 22.29 -1.80 -39.41
C TYR A 524 20.84 -2.28 -39.30
N GLY A 525 20.39 -3.17 -40.19
CA GLY A 525 19.07 -3.80 -40.09
C GLY A 525 18.92 -4.65 -38.82
N LEU A 526 19.92 -5.48 -38.52
CA LEU A 526 19.94 -6.29 -37.28
C LEU A 526 20.09 -5.41 -36.03
N MET A 527 20.98 -4.41 -36.08
CA MET A 527 21.16 -3.44 -34.99
C MET A 527 19.85 -2.70 -34.68
N LEU A 528 19.17 -2.16 -35.71
CA LEU A 528 17.90 -1.45 -35.55
C LEU A 528 16.82 -2.37 -34.97
N ALA A 529 16.73 -3.61 -35.45
CA ALA A 529 15.80 -4.60 -34.91
C ALA A 529 16.06 -4.84 -33.40
N GLY A 530 17.32 -5.06 -33.02
CA GLY A 530 17.70 -5.26 -31.62
C GLY A 530 17.40 -4.06 -30.72
N ILE A 531 17.73 -2.84 -31.16
CA ILE A 531 17.45 -1.61 -30.40
C ILE A 531 15.95 -1.41 -30.19
N VAL A 532 15.13 -1.62 -31.23
CA VAL A 532 13.67 -1.45 -31.14
C VAL A 532 13.03 -2.50 -30.24
N VAL A 533 13.51 -3.75 -30.28
CA VAL A 533 13.04 -4.81 -29.37
C VAL A 533 13.40 -4.48 -27.92
N LEU A 534 14.65 -4.07 -27.66
CA LEU A 534 15.09 -3.68 -26.32
C LEU A 534 14.29 -2.48 -25.79
N TRP A 535 14.02 -1.47 -26.63
CA TRP A 535 13.15 -0.36 -26.28
C TRP A 535 11.76 -0.84 -25.88
N SER A 536 11.14 -1.70 -26.70
CA SER A 536 9.80 -2.21 -26.47
C SER A 536 9.71 -3.04 -25.18
N GLU A 537 10.76 -3.81 -24.87
CA GLU A 537 10.85 -4.62 -23.64
C GLU A 537 10.98 -3.74 -22.39
N ILE A 538 11.90 -2.76 -22.39
CA ILE A 538 12.07 -1.82 -21.27
C ILE A 538 10.81 -0.97 -21.06
N ALA A 539 10.14 -0.58 -22.14
CA ALA A 539 8.91 0.21 -22.09
C ALA A 539 7.65 -0.61 -21.70
N GLY A 540 7.74 -1.95 -21.67
CA GLY A 540 6.65 -2.83 -21.21
C GLY A 540 5.36 -2.71 -22.02
N TYR A 541 5.43 -2.40 -23.33
CA TYR A 541 4.23 -2.09 -24.11
C TYR A 541 3.26 -3.26 -24.23
N GLU A 542 3.78 -4.46 -24.45
CA GLU A 542 2.97 -5.66 -24.63
C GLU A 542 2.27 -6.07 -23.34
N SER A 543 3.00 -6.15 -22.22
CA SER A 543 2.43 -6.47 -20.90
C SER A 543 1.38 -5.43 -20.48
N THR A 544 1.66 -4.14 -20.68
CA THR A 544 0.70 -3.07 -20.39
C THR A 544 -0.55 -3.15 -21.26
N THR A 545 -0.40 -3.51 -22.54
CA THR A 545 -1.54 -3.67 -23.46
C THR A 545 -2.44 -4.83 -23.05
N LEU A 546 -1.85 -5.98 -22.73
CA LEU A 546 -2.59 -7.16 -22.27
C LEU A 546 -3.37 -6.83 -21.00
N GLY A 547 -2.72 -6.21 -20.00
CA GLY A 547 -3.36 -5.82 -18.75
C GLY A 547 -4.53 -4.86 -18.95
N TYR A 548 -4.37 -3.81 -19.77
CA TYR A 548 -5.48 -2.91 -20.10
C TYR A 548 -6.63 -3.59 -20.83
N SER A 549 -6.34 -4.51 -21.76
CA SER A 549 -7.39 -5.24 -22.47
C SER A 549 -8.18 -6.19 -21.56
N SER A 550 -7.47 -6.85 -20.63
CA SER A 550 -8.06 -7.75 -19.65
C SER A 550 -8.97 -6.98 -18.70
N LEU A 551 -8.46 -5.90 -18.10
CA LEU A 551 -9.25 -5.02 -17.23
C LEU A 551 -10.46 -4.44 -17.95
N LYS A 552 -10.28 -3.99 -19.20
CA LYS A 552 -11.39 -3.40 -19.95
C LYS A 552 -12.56 -4.39 -20.06
N THR A 553 -12.26 -5.63 -20.41
CA THR A 553 -13.25 -6.70 -20.52
C THR A 553 -13.97 -6.94 -19.19
N LEU A 554 -13.25 -6.90 -18.06
CA LEU A 554 -13.84 -7.06 -16.73
C LEU A 554 -14.76 -5.89 -16.36
N TYR A 555 -14.33 -4.65 -16.62
CA TYR A 555 -15.14 -3.47 -16.35
C TYR A 555 -16.38 -3.38 -17.25
N GLU A 556 -16.28 -3.72 -18.54
CA GLU A 556 -17.46 -3.80 -19.43
C GLU A 556 -18.49 -4.82 -18.92
N ARG A 557 -18.03 -6.01 -18.51
CA ARG A 557 -18.90 -7.03 -17.91
C ARG A 557 -19.55 -6.54 -16.62
N ALA A 558 -18.77 -5.87 -15.76
CA ALA A 558 -19.27 -5.32 -14.52
C ALA A 558 -20.32 -4.22 -14.77
N THR A 559 -20.12 -3.35 -15.76
CA THR A 559 -21.09 -2.32 -16.15
C THR A 559 -22.42 -2.96 -16.57
N THR A 560 -22.39 -3.99 -17.42
CA THR A 560 -23.62 -4.70 -17.84
C THR A 560 -24.32 -5.37 -16.66
N LEU A 561 -23.59 -6.12 -15.83
CA LEU A 561 -24.18 -6.82 -14.67
C LEU A 561 -24.73 -5.86 -13.61
N PHE A 562 -24.11 -4.68 -13.46
CA PHE A 562 -24.59 -3.64 -12.55
C PHE A 562 -25.94 -3.07 -12.99
N GLU A 563 -26.24 -3.04 -14.29
CA GLU A 563 -27.56 -2.65 -14.82
C GLU A 563 -28.62 -3.74 -14.62
N GLU A 564 -28.22 -5.01 -14.73
CA GLU A 564 -29.14 -6.15 -14.70
C GLU A 564 -29.53 -6.60 -13.28
N THR A 565 -28.66 -6.38 -12.28
CA THR A 565 -28.88 -6.84 -10.91
C THR A 565 -28.69 -5.72 -9.89
N PRO A 566 -29.75 -5.10 -9.37
CA PRO A 566 -29.63 -4.14 -8.28
C PRO A 566 -29.43 -4.86 -6.94
N ASP A 567 -28.61 -4.27 -6.06
CA ASP A 567 -28.40 -4.60 -4.65
C ASP A 567 -27.27 -5.62 -4.33
N LYS A 568 -27.59 -6.79 -3.76
CA LYS A 568 -26.58 -7.66 -3.12
C LYS A 568 -25.60 -8.34 -4.09
N SER A 569 -26.10 -8.72 -5.28
CA SER A 569 -25.26 -9.31 -6.34
C SER A 569 -24.24 -8.30 -6.86
N SER A 570 -24.64 -7.03 -6.99
CA SER A 570 -23.76 -5.95 -7.43
C SER A 570 -22.65 -5.69 -6.40
N LYS A 571 -22.94 -5.67 -5.10
CA LYS A 571 -21.90 -5.50 -4.06
C LYS A 571 -20.84 -6.61 -4.08
N LYS A 572 -21.27 -7.87 -4.21
CA LYS A 572 -20.33 -9.00 -4.34
C LYS A 572 -19.51 -8.90 -5.64
N MET A 573 -20.16 -8.57 -6.75
CA MET A 573 -19.48 -8.37 -8.03
C MET A 573 -18.45 -7.24 -7.95
N LEU A 574 -18.76 -6.09 -7.36
CA LEU A 574 -17.82 -4.98 -7.21
C LEU A 574 -16.62 -5.35 -6.35
N LEU A 575 -16.82 -6.15 -5.30
CA LEU A 575 -15.72 -6.69 -4.49
C LEU A 575 -14.79 -7.60 -5.31
N GLU A 576 -15.35 -8.50 -6.11
CA GLU A 576 -14.55 -9.37 -6.99
C GLU A 576 -13.85 -8.57 -8.10
N LEU A 577 -14.51 -7.58 -8.69
CA LEU A 577 -13.90 -6.64 -9.64
C LEU A 577 -12.71 -5.90 -9.00
N ALA A 578 -12.87 -5.45 -7.76
CA ALA A 578 -11.80 -4.78 -7.03
C ALA A 578 -10.62 -5.72 -6.74
N LYS A 579 -10.87 -6.97 -6.35
CA LYS A 579 -9.80 -7.98 -6.16
C LYS A 579 -9.04 -8.22 -7.47
N GLU A 580 -9.73 -8.39 -8.58
CA GLU A 580 -9.11 -8.57 -9.90
C GLU A 580 -8.34 -7.32 -10.36
N ALA A 581 -8.89 -6.12 -10.11
CA ALA A 581 -8.20 -4.86 -10.41
C ALA A 581 -6.90 -4.72 -9.60
N VAL A 582 -6.95 -5.03 -8.30
CA VAL A 582 -5.75 -5.05 -7.44
C VAL A 582 -4.76 -6.12 -7.90
N PHE A 583 -5.23 -7.32 -8.23
CA PHE A 583 -4.39 -8.39 -8.77
C PHE A 583 -3.64 -7.92 -10.03
N GLU A 584 -4.33 -7.31 -10.98
CA GLU A 584 -3.70 -6.80 -12.21
C GLU A 584 -2.71 -5.67 -11.94
N HIS A 585 -3.01 -4.77 -10.99
CA HIS A 585 -2.06 -3.72 -10.61
C HIS A 585 -0.77 -4.30 -10.01
N VAL A 586 -0.88 -5.36 -9.21
CA VAL A 586 0.25 -6.02 -8.58
C VAL A 586 1.07 -6.83 -9.60
N THR A 587 0.42 -7.58 -10.51
CA THR A 587 1.10 -8.31 -11.59
C THR A 587 1.85 -7.35 -12.51
N TRP A 588 1.22 -6.23 -12.88
CA TRP A 588 1.83 -5.21 -13.71
C TRP A 588 3.01 -4.53 -13.01
N THR A 589 2.90 -4.23 -11.70
CA THR A 589 4.00 -3.68 -10.91
C THR A 589 5.21 -4.61 -10.94
N ARG A 590 5.01 -5.92 -10.76
CA ARG A 590 6.07 -6.92 -10.85
C ARG A 590 6.69 -7.00 -12.25
N SER A 591 5.86 -6.99 -13.30
CA SER A 591 6.34 -6.97 -14.68
C SER A 591 7.19 -5.74 -14.97
N GLU A 592 6.76 -4.57 -14.48
CA GLU A 592 7.50 -3.32 -14.62
C GLU A 592 8.81 -3.35 -13.82
N MET A 593 8.86 -3.95 -12.63
CA MET A 593 10.13 -4.10 -11.91
C MET A 593 11.14 -4.96 -12.70
N ALA A 594 10.67 -6.00 -13.39
CA ALA A 594 11.52 -6.86 -14.23
C ALA A 594 12.03 -6.17 -15.52
N SER A 595 11.34 -5.12 -15.98
CA SER A 595 11.76 -4.30 -17.12
C SER A 595 12.58 -3.06 -16.70
N ASP A 596 13.08 -3.00 -15.46
CA ASP A 596 13.86 -1.85 -15.03
C ASP A 596 15.23 -1.80 -15.73
N LEU A 597 15.56 -0.64 -16.30
CA LEU A 597 16.86 -0.32 -16.90
C LEU A 597 18.06 -0.67 -16.00
N LYS A 598 17.92 -0.74 -14.68
CA LYS A 598 19.03 -1.15 -13.80
C LYS A 598 19.34 -2.65 -13.81
N GLU A 599 18.36 -3.46 -14.21
CA GLU A 599 18.39 -4.93 -14.30
C GLU A 599 18.74 -5.43 -15.72
N ARG A 600 18.72 -4.53 -16.71
CA ARG A 600 19.04 -4.78 -18.13
C ARG A 600 20.37 -4.13 -18.47
#